data_AF-A0A834KMK1-F1
#
_entry.id   AF-A0A834KMK1-F1
#
_cell.length_a   1.000
_cell.length_b   1.000
_cell.length_c   1.000
_cell.angle_alpha   90.00
_cell.angle_beta   90.00
_cell.angle_gamma   90.00
#
_symmetry.space_group_name_H-M   'P 1'
#
loop_
_entity.id
_entity.type
_entity.pdbx_description
1 polymer ?
#
loop_
_entity_poly.entity_id
_entity_poly.type
_entity_poly.pdbx_seq_one_letter_code
_entity_poly.pdbx_strand_id
1 'polypeptide(L)'
;MEIDKLINSDFTIKDYILKGKEVSLSTEYTNIGKLLLDKMKAKPDFIGQVSEGELQKLVEQNMVDSYHLRGGVKFLEKMPYTPTGKISRKDLKLMAKNYQAK
;
A
#
# COMPACT_ATOMS: atom_id res chain seq x y z
N MET A 1 16.10 -32.96 14.52
CA MET A 1 14.98 -32.65 13.62
C MET A 1 15.07 -31.16 13.33
N GLU A 2 15.70 -30.82 12.20
CA GLU A 2 16.03 -29.44 11.81
C GLU A 2 14.76 -28.67 11.45
N ILE A 3 14.38 -27.71 12.29
CA ILE A 3 13.26 -26.79 12.02
C ILE A 3 13.66 -25.79 10.90
N ASP A 4 14.95 -25.70 10.59
CA ASP A 4 15.52 -24.77 9.58
C ASP A 4 15.27 -25.20 8.12
N LYS A 5 14.77 -26.42 7.87
CA LYS A 5 14.46 -26.92 6.52
C LYS A 5 13.05 -26.58 6.01
N LEU A 6 12.24 -25.84 6.79
CA LEU A 6 10.89 -25.43 6.38
C LEU A 6 10.70 -23.91 6.34
N ILE A 7 11.77 -23.13 6.24
CA ILE A 7 11.67 -21.70 5.92
C ILE A 7 11.55 -21.59 4.40
N ASN A 8 10.30 -21.50 3.95
CA ASN A 8 9.90 -21.22 2.57
C ASN A 8 10.78 -20.09 1.98
N SER A 9 11.57 -20.39 0.94
CA SER A 9 12.76 -19.65 0.50
C SER A 9 12.53 -18.28 -0.14
N ASP A 10 11.35 -17.70 0.01
CA ASP A 10 10.91 -16.51 -0.74
C ASP A 10 10.87 -15.23 0.10
N PHE A 11 11.08 -15.32 1.42
CA PHE A 11 10.96 -14.20 2.34
C PHE A 11 12.18 -14.06 3.25
N THR A 12 12.63 -12.81 3.46
CA THR A 12 13.71 -12.44 4.38
C THR A 12 13.18 -11.43 5.40
N ILE A 13 13.58 -11.54 6.66
CA ILE A 13 13.24 -10.55 7.69
C ILE A 13 14.39 -9.55 7.78
N LYS A 14 14.12 -8.26 7.55
CA LYS A 14 15.05 -7.16 7.80
C LYS A 14 14.33 -6.06 8.57
N ASP A 15 14.95 -5.55 9.63
CA ASP A 15 14.37 -4.51 10.49
C ASP A 15 12.98 -4.86 11.03
N TYR A 16 12.77 -6.13 11.41
CA TYR A 16 11.47 -6.69 11.82
C TYR A 16 10.37 -6.66 10.74
N ILE A 17 10.73 -6.42 9.48
CA ILE A 17 9.82 -6.42 8.33
C ILE A 17 10.08 -7.68 7.49
N LEU A 18 9.01 -8.44 7.21
CA LEU A 18 9.04 -9.57 6.28
C LEU A 18 9.06 -9.06 4.83
N LYS A 19 10.17 -9.24 4.13
CA LYS A 19 10.39 -8.80 2.75
C LYS A 19 10.39 -10.01 1.81
N GLY A 20 9.49 -10.01 0.83
CA GLY A 20 9.41 -11.05 -0.20
C GLY A 20 10.23 -10.75 -1.45
N LYS A 21 10.24 -11.70 -2.40
CA LYS A 21 10.75 -11.47 -3.76
C LYS A 21 10.01 -10.30 -4.42
N GLU A 22 10.76 -9.31 -4.88
CA GLU A 22 10.22 -8.17 -5.62
C GLU A 22 9.66 -8.64 -6.96
N VAL A 23 8.41 -8.30 -7.26
CA VAL A 23 7.74 -8.66 -8.53
C VAL A 23 7.37 -7.37 -9.24
N SER A 24 8.00 -7.12 -10.39
CA SER A 24 7.70 -5.98 -11.24
C SER A 24 6.25 -6.03 -11.72
N LEU A 25 5.49 -4.97 -11.48
CA LEU A 25 4.11 -4.81 -11.92
C LEU A 25 4.09 -4.36 -13.38
N SER A 26 3.46 -5.13 -14.27
CA SER A 26 3.24 -4.72 -15.66
C SER A 26 2.13 -3.67 -15.75
N THR A 27 2.32 -2.74 -16.70
CA THR A 27 1.60 -1.46 -16.84
C THR A 27 0.20 -1.57 -17.47
N GLU A 28 -0.39 -2.77 -17.55
CA GLU A 28 -1.70 -2.95 -18.19
C GLU A 28 -2.88 -2.44 -17.34
N TYR A 29 -2.60 -1.98 -16.11
CA TYR A 29 -3.60 -1.53 -15.16
C TYR A 29 -3.61 0.00 -15.02
N THR A 30 -4.72 0.63 -15.39
CA THR A 30 -4.95 2.08 -15.19
C THR A 30 -5.23 2.43 -13.72
N ASN A 31 -5.62 1.45 -12.90
CA ASN A 31 -6.01 1.66 -11.51
C ASN A 31 -5.41 0.60 -10.58
N ILE A 32 -4.74 1.07 -9.52
CA ILE A 32 -4.05 0.27 -8.49
C ILE A 32 -5.02 -0.66 -7.76
N GLY A 33 -6.25 -0.21 -7.49
CA GLY A 33 -7.27 -1.02 -6.83
C GLY A 33 -7.66 -2.24 -7.65
N LYS A 34 -7.76 -2.10 -8.98
CA LYS A 34 -8.02 -3.25 -9.87
C LYS A 34 -6.85 -4.23 -9.88
N LEU A 35 -5.63 -3.70 -9.97
CA LEU A 35 -4.41 -4.52 -9.89
C LEU A 35 -4.33 -5.33 -8.59
N LEU A 36 -4.56 -4.67 -7.44
CA LEU A 36 -4.54 -5.34 -6.13
C LEU A 36 -5.64 -6.39 -6.02
N LEU A 37 -6.85 -6.06 -6.46
CA LEU A 37 -8.01 -6.97 -6.43
C LEU A 37 -7.77 -8.22 -7.29
N ASP A 38 -7.24 -8.05 -8.51
CA ASP A 38 -6.98 -9.17 -9.41
C ASP A 38 -5.86 -10.07 -8.87
N LYS A 39 -4.82 -9.49 -8.26
CA LYS A 39 -3.77 -10.26 -7.56
C LYS A 39 -4.32 -11.06 -6.37
N MET A 40 -5.17 -10.46 -5.54
CA MET A 40 -5.79 -11.14 -4.39
C MET A 40 -6.73 -12.27 -4.84
N LYS A 41 -7.46 -12.09 -5.95
CA LYS A 41 -8.30 -13.13 -6.53
C LYS A 41 -7.49 -14.30 -7.09
N ALA A 42 -6.38 -14.01 -7.75
CA ALA A 42 -5.51 -15.03 -8.35
C ALA A 42 -4.75 -15.84 -7.30
N LYS A 43 -4.28 -15.18 -6.22
CA LYS A 43 -3.57 -15.82 -5.12
C LYS A 43 -4.07 -15.26 -3.78
N PRO A 44 -5.02 -15.93 -3.10
CA PRO A 44 -5.57 -15.44 -1.83
C PRO A 44 -4.52 -15.38 -0.71
N ASP A 45 -3.50 -16.24 -0.76
CA ASP A 45 -2.37 -16.23 0.19
C ASP A 45 -1.26 -15.23 -0.21
N PHE A 46 -1.58 -14.24 -1.05
CA PHE A 46 -0.62 -13.22 -1.47
C PHE A 46 -0.37 -12.22 -0.35
N ILE A 47 0.84 -12.23 0.19
CA ILE A 47 1.34 -11.21 1.10
C ILE A 47 2.02 -10.13 0.27
N GLY A 48 1.34 -8.99 0.12
CA GLY A 48 1.88 -7.80 -0.55
C GLY A 48 2.26 -6.74 0.48
N GLN A 49 3.51 -6.26 0.43
CA GLN A 49 3.92 -5.04 1.10
C GLN A 49 3.96 -3.91 0.08
N VAL A 50 3.42 -2.74 0.46
CA VAL A 50 3.49 -1.53 -0.35
C VAL A 50 4.03 -0.38 0.49
N SER A 51 4.90 0.43 -0.10
CA SER A 51 5.45 1.64 0.49
C SER A 51 4.79 2.89 -0.07
N GLU A 52 4.96 4.02 0.63
CA GLU A 52 4.46 5.33 0.19
C GLU A 52 5.07 5.74 -1.16
N GLY A 53 6.40 5.62 -1.31
CA GLY A 53 7.10 6.02 -2.53
C GLY A 53 6.72 5.18 -3.76
N GLU A 54 6.46 3.88 -3.59
CA GLU A 54 5.96 3.03 -4.68
C GLU A 54 4.61 3.50 -5.19
N LEU A 55 3.69 3.88 -4.29
CA LEU A 55 2.37 4.39 -4.67
C LEU A 55 2.47 5.74 -5.38
N GLN A 56 3.34 6.64 -4.89
CA GLN A 56 3.58 7.93 -5.55
C GLN A 56 4.15 7.74 -6.96
N LYS A 57 5.21 6.94 -7.10
CA LYS A 57 5.84 6.64 -8.39
C LYS A 57 4.86 5.98 -9.37
N LEU A 58 4.01 5.08 -8.87
CA LEU A 58 3.00 4.43 -9.69
C LEU A 58 1.96 5.42 -10.22
N VAL A 59 1.53 6.39 -9.41
CA VAL A 59 0.66 7.47 -9.89
C VAL A 59 1.39 8.36 -10.88
N GLU A 60 2.65 8.71 -10.61
CA GLU A 60 3.46 9.55 -11.51
C GLU A 60 3.63 8.94 -12.91
N GLN A 61 3.81 7.62 -12.99
CA GLN A 61 3.98 6.89 -14.24
C GLN A 61 2.69 6.74 -15.05
N ASN A 62 1.52 6.74 -14.41
CA ASN A 62 0.24 6.42 -15.04
C ASN A 62 -0.71 7.61 -15.20
N MET A 63 -0.46 8.72 -14.49
CA MET A 63 -1.35 9.89 -14.47
C MET A 63 -0.61 11.16 -14.89
N VAL A 64 -1.37 12.12 -15.42
CA VAL A 64 -0.86 13.46 -15.74
C VAL A 64 -0.47 14.19 -14.45
N ASP A 65 0.52 15.07 -14.56
CA ASP A 65 1.19 15.78 -13.46
C ASP A 65 0.23 16.48 -12.47
N SER A 66 -0.93 16.96 -12.93
CA SER A 66 -1.94 17.58 -12.07
C SER A 66 -2.57 16.63 -11.03
N TYR A 67 -2.45 15.31 -11.21
CA TYR A 67 -2.97 14.28 -10.29
C TYR A 67 -1.88 13.61 -9.44
N HIS A 68 -0.63 14.08 -9.50
CA HIS A 68 0.46 13.51 -8.71
C HIS A 68 0.26 13.74 -7.21
N LEU A 69 0.65 12.75 -6.39
CA LEU A 69 0.44 12.72 -4.94
C LEU A 69 1.55 13.49 -4.18
N ARG A 70 1.67 14.79 -4.46
CA ARG A 70 2.70 15.67 -3.87
C ARG A 70 2.58 15.85 -2.35
N GLY A 71 1.39 15.64 -1.81
CA GLY A 71 1.12 15.73 -0.37
C GLY A 71 1.56 14.51 0.43
N GLY A 72 2.17 13.50 -0.20
CA GLY A 72 2.52 12.24 0.46
C GLY A 72 1.38 11.22 0.46
N VAL A 73 1.67 10.04 1.01
CA VAL A 73 0.71 8.97 1.28
C VAL A 73 0.85 8.53 2.73
N LYS A 74 -0.27 8.52 3.47
CA LYS A 74 -0.30 7.97 4.83
C LYS A 74 -1.22 6.78 4.92
N PHE A 75 -0.69 5.66 5.42
CA PHE A 75 -1.48 4.49 5.75
C PHE A 75 -2.20 4.69 7.09
N LEU A 76 -3.51 4.46 7.09
CA LEU A 76 -4.36 4.55 8.28
C LEU A 76 -4.79 3.14 8.68
N GLU A 77 -4.81 2.85 9.97
CA GLU A 77 -5.36 1.59 10.49
C GLU A 77 -6.86 1.47 10.22
N LYS A 78 -7.58 2.60 10.33
CA LYS A 78 -9.02 2.67 10.09
C LYS A 78 -9.40 4.03 9.50
N MET A 79 -10.27 4.00 8.49
CA MET A 79 -10.85 5.22 7.95
C MET A 79 -11.83 5.86 8.95
N PRO A 80 -11.78 7.18 9.17
CA PRO A 80 -12.76 7.86 10.02
C PRO A 80 -14.07 8.03 9.25
N TYR A 81 -15.18 7.73 9.93
CA TYR A 81 -16.54 7.84 9.39
C TYR A 81 -17.40 8.70 10.30
N THR A 82 -18.39 9.38 9.70
CA THR A 82 -19.47 10.05 10.42
C THR A 82 -20.41 9.00 11.04
N PRO A 83 -21.26 9.38 12.01
CA PRO A 83 -22.29 8.46 12.54
C PRO A 83 -23.22 7.88 11.46
N THR A 84 -23.38 8.59 10.34
CA THR A 84 -24.14 8.17 9.17
C THR A 84 -23.37 7.25 8.20
N GLY A 85 -22.12 6.87 8.53
CA GLY A 85 -21.29 5.96 7.74
C GLY A 85 -20.53 6.59 6.56
N LYS A 86 -20.59 7.91 6.37
CA LYS A 86 -19.84 8.61 5.31
C LYS A 86 -18.40 8.88 5.77
N ILE A 87 -17.44 8.93 4.84
CA ILE A 87 -16.05 9.27 5.19
C ILE A 87 -15.97 10.67 5.78
N SER A 88 -15.38 10.80 6.96
CA SER A 88 -15.23 12.07 7.65
C SER A 88 -14.03 12.87 7.12
N ARG A 89 -14.27 13.73 6.13
CA ARG A 89 -13.22 14.61 5.56
C ARG A 89 -12.67 15.61 6.57
N LYS A 90 -13.46 16.00 7.57
CA LYS A 90 -13.02 16.92 8.64
C LYS A 90 -11.90 16.28 9.45
N ASP A 91 -12.11 15.03 9.88
CA ASP A 91 -11.14 14.30 10.70
C ASP A 91 -9.89 13.97 9.88
N LEU A 92 -10.06 13.56 8.61
CA LEU A 92 -8.92 13.33 7.71
C LEU A 92 -8.04 14.58 7.53
N LYS A 93 -8.64 15.77 7.40
CA LYS A 93 -7.87 17.03 7.32
C LYS A 93 -7.11 17.32 8.61
N LEU A 94 -7.70 17.04 9.77
CA LEU A 94 -7.04 17.22 11.06
C LEU A 94 -5.88 16.22 11.21
N MET A 95 -6.11 14.95 10.89
CA MET A 95 -5.08 13.90 10.89
C MET A 95 -3.90 14.29 9.98
N ALA A 96 -4.17 14.73 8.75
CA ALA A 96 -3.13 15.15 7.81
C ALA A 96 -2.25 16.29 8.36
N LYS A 97 -2.87 17.31 9.00
CA LYS A 97 -2.11 18.39 9.65
C LYS A 97 -1.23 17.89 10.78
N ASN A 98 -1.73 16.97 11.59
CA ASN A 98 -0.97 16.42 12.73
C ASN A 98 0.26 15.61 12.29
N TYR A 99 0.21 14.97 11.11
CA TYR A 99 1.36 14.25 10.57
C TYR A 99 2.44 15.17 9.97
N GLN A 100 2.10 16.38 9.56
CA GLN A 100 3.04 17.36 9.00
C GLN A 100 3.83 18.13 10.07
N ALA A 101 3.31 18.18 11.30
CA ALA A 101 3.87 18.96 12.41
C ALA A 101 4.92 18.18 13.24
N LYS A 102 5.41 17.06 12.73
CA LYS A 102 6.31 16.13 13.43
C LYS A 102 7.59 15.94 12.64
#